data_AF-A0A496P470-F1
#
_entry.id   AF-A0A496P470-F1
#
_cell.length_a   1.000
_cell.length_b   1.000
_cell.length_c   1.000
_cell.angle_alpha   90.00
_cell.angle_beta   90.00
_cell.angle_gamma   90.00
#
_symmetry.space_group_name_H-M   'P 1'
#
loop_
_entity.id
_entity.type
_entity.pdbx_description
1 polymer ?
#
loop_
_entity_poly.entity_id
_entity_poly.type
_entity_poly.pdbx_seq_one_letter_code
_entity_poly.pdbx_strand_id
1 'polypeptide(L)'
;MNHDNLHRIATEHYIRDVEKAFQRLISQTASAVVKTKLKKELFQFKKNPKITERIAQILSEYENSLLGIISTGSARQWNFANEKYNYLKALTLNRIANKIPKEVFQKELLKVAANTQNARALLSFQQRKINGFTLSDRVWNITKQAKEELELAIDLSLTEGQSANALARAIRKHLNNPNSLYKKIKDKHGNSVLSNNTEYYHVGQGVYRSAYKNAMRLARNEINTAYRTSEQLRIEQNNDIVGVEIHLSPSHRIYDMCDELKGVYPKDFKWDKWHVNCMCHRRTIMKTDAEFIRELKNGLNLPPETSENFVSDVPKQYKDWIKENEDKMQNWKRKPEFMERNEKYWKGDTKK
;
A
#
# COMPACT_ATOMS: atom_id res chain seq x y z
N MET A 1 1.85 24.22 -0.11
CA MET A 1 2.49 22.96 -0.58
C MET A 1 1.44 21.86 -0.68
N ASN A 2 1.34 21.14 -1.81
CA ASN A 2 0.41 20.01 -1.96
C ASN A 2 1.07 18.69 -1.51
N HIS A 3 0.89 18.34 -0.24
CA HIS A 3 1.52 17.17 0.38
C HIS A 3 1.05 15.85 -0.22
N ASP A 4 -0.24 15.72 -0.58
CA ASP A 4 -0.76 14.47 -1.15
C ASP A 4 -0.18 14.19 -2.54
N ASN A 5 0.06 15.24 -3.35
CA ASN A 5 0.75 15.09 -4.62
C ASN A 5 2.23 14.71 -4.45
N LEU A 6 2.91 15.29 -3.45
CA LEU A 6 4.29 14.93 -3.13
C LEU A 6 4.41 13.49 -2.62
N HIS A 7 3.47 13.04 -1.76
CA HIS A 7 3.38 11.66 -1.32
C HIS A 7 3.20 10.70 -2.51
N ARG A 8 2.33 11.05 -3.47
CA ARG A 8 2.13 10.26 -4.68
C ARG A 8 3.41 10.16 -5.51
N ILE A 9 4.09 11.27 -5.76
CA ILE A 9 5.37 11.29 -6.50
C ILE A 9 6.41 10.42 -5.78
N ALA A 10 6.55 10.58 -4.46
CA ALA A 10 7.47 9.76 -3.65
C ALA A 10 7.13 8.27 -3.74
N THR A 11 5.84 7.92 -3.72
CA THR A 11 5.37 6.54 -3.89
C THR A 11 5.80 5.98 -5.25
N GLU A 12 5.63 6.72 -6.35
CA GLU A 12 6.13 6.27 -7.67
C GLU A 12 7.65 6.05 -7.70
N HIS A 13 8.42 6.83 -6.94
CA HIS A 13 9.87 6.61 -6.82
C HIS A 13 10.18 5.26 -6.16
N TYR A 14 9.55 4.91 -5.05
CA TYR A 14 9.73 3.60 -4.43
C TYR A 14 9.30 2.46 -5.35
N ILE A 15 8.24 2.66 -6.13
CA ILE A 15 7.75 1.69 -7.12
C ILE A 15 8.77 1.47 -8.24
N ARG A 16 9.45 2.52 -8.72
CA ARG A 16 10.58 2.37 -9.66
C ARG A 16 11.75 1.61 -9.04
N ASP A 17 12.00 1.75 -7.74
CA ASP A 17 13.07 1.00 -7.07
C ASP A 17 12.72 -0.49 -6.93
N VAL A 18 11.44 -0.83 -6.70
CA VAL A 18 10.96 -2.22 -6.77
C VAL A 18 11.16 -2.79 -8.18
N GLU A 19 10.85 -2.00 -9.21
CA GLU A 19 11.10 -2.40 -10.60
C GLU A 19 12.59 -2.68 -10.86
N LYS A 20 13.49 -1.79 -10.43
CA LYS A 20 14.94 -2.01 -10.55
C LYS A 20 15.40 -3.26 -9.81
N ALA A 21 14.88 -3.53 -8.61
CA ALA A 21 15.19 -4.74 -7.85
C ALA A 21 14.78 -6.00 -8.63
N PHE A 22 13.58 -6.00 -9.23
CA PHE A 22 13.11 -7.12 -10.06
C PHE A 22 13.93 -7.27 -11.35
N GLN A 23 14.30 -6.17 -12.00
CA GLN A 23 15.18 -6.21 -13.17
C GLN A 23 16.56 -6.77 -12.84
N ARG A 24 17.11 -6.43 -11.66
CA ARG A 24 18.38 -6.98 -11.16
C ARG A 24 18.28 -8.48 -10.92
N LEU A 25 17.20 -8.95 -10.28
CA LEU A 25 16.89 -10.38 -10.10
C LEU A 25 16.97 -11.12 -11.44
N ILE A 26 16.29 -10.61 -12.47
CA ILE A 26 16.29 -11.22 -13.82
C ILE A 26 17.70 -11.25 -14.41
N SER A 27 18.42 -10.12 -14.39
CA SER A 27 19.73 -10.01 -15.00
C SER A 27 20.77 -10.90 -14.33
N GLN A 28 20.80 -10.95 -12.99
CA GLN A 28 21.71 -11.82 -12.24
C GLN A 28 21.36 -13.29 -12.47
N THR A 29 20.07 -13.65 -12.49
CA THR A 29 19.61 -15.01 -12.78
C THR A 29 20.03 -15.46 -14.18
N ALA A 30 19.81 -14.62 -15.20
CA ALA A 30 20.21 -14.94 -16.57
C ALA A 30 21.72 -15.18 -16.67
N SER A 31 22.53 -14.32 -16.04
CA SER A 31 23.99 -14.48 -16.00
C SER A 31 24.44 -15.78 -15.31
N ALA A 32 23.76 -16.20 -14.24
CA ALA A 32 24.07 -17.46 -13.56
C ALA A 32 23.70 -18.69 -14.40
N VAL A 33 22.61 -18.60 -15.17
CA VAL A 33 22.01 -19.75 -15.86
C VAL A 33 22.53 -19.94 -17.29
N VAL A 34 23.03 -18.90 -17.95
CA VAL A 34 23.36 -18.93 -19.39
C VAL A 34 24.34 -20.04 -19.80
N LYS A 35 25.20 -20.49 -18.87
CA LYS A 35 26.18 -21.58 -19.11
C LYS A 35 25.65 -22.98 -18.76
N THR A 36 24.39 -23.08 -18.34
CA THR A 36 23.79 -24.38 -17.98
C THR A 36 23.39 -25.15 -19.23
N LYS A 37 23.61 -26.46 -19.21
CA LYS A 37 23.18 -27.34 -20.31
C LYS A 37 21.68 -27.57 -20.22
N LEU A 38 21.01 -27.50 -21.37
CA LEU A 38 19.60 -27.84 -21.49
C LEU A 38 19.40 -29.34 -21.31
N LYS A 39 18.32 -29.70 -20.62
CA LYS A 39 17.85 -31.08 -20.49
C LYS A 39 16.47 -31.19 -21.14
N LYS A 40 16.03 -32.42 -21.42
CA LYS A 40 14.68 -32.69 -21.94
C LYS A 40 13.58 -32.43 -20.89
N GLU A 41 13.92 -32.54 -19.61
CA GLU A 41 13.01 -32.23 -18.49
C GLU A 41 12.86 -30.72 -18.27
N LEU A 42 11.77 -30.33 -17.61
CA LEU A 42 11.54 -28.94 -17.17
C LEU A 42 12.72 -28.42 -16.35
N PHE A 43 13.17 -27.21 -16.68
CA PHE A 43 14.22 -26.54 -15.93
C PHE A 43 13.81 -26.32 -14.47
N GLN A 44 14.69 -26.71 -13.55
CA GLN A 44 14.54 -26.47 -12.11
C GLN A 44 15.89 -26.11 -11.51
N PHE A 45 15.95 -25.06 -10.67
CA PHE A 45 17.19 -24.63 -10.04
C PHE A 45 17.79 -25.73 -9.15
N LYS A 46 16.94 -26.50 -8.45
CA LYS A 46 17.37 -27.60 -7.58
C LYS A 46 18.06 -28.75 -8.32
N LYS A 47 17.81 -28.89 -9.62
CA LYS A 47 18.41 -29.94 -10.48
C LYS A 47 19.73 -29.50 -11.12
N ASN A 48 20.21 -28.30 -10.78
CA ASN A 48 21.44 -27.71 -11.31
C ASN A 48 22.37 -27.27 -10.16
N PRO A 49 23.04 -28.22 -9.46
CA PRO A 49 23.80 -27.94 -8.23
C PRO A 49 24.84 -26.82 -8.36
N LYS A 50 25.46 -26.69 -9.55
CA LYS A 50 26.47 -25.66 -9.85
C LYS A 50 25.96 -24.22 -9.73
N ILE A 51 24.65 -24.00 -9.84
CA ILE A 51 24.03 -22.67 -9.77
C ILE A 51 23.05 -22.53 -8.60
N THR A 52 22.67 -23.63 -7.95
CA THR A 52 21.62 -23.62 -6.92
C THR A 52 21.93 -22.64 -5.80
N GLU A 53 23.15 -22.67 -5.26
CA GLU A 53 23.57 -21.74 -4.20
C GLU A 53 23.56 -20.29 -4.67
N ARG A 54 24.10 -20.02 -5.86
CA ARG A 54 24.13 -18.67 -6.43
C ARG A 54 22.73 -18.11 -6.64
N ILE A 55 21.79 -18.94 -7.08
CA ILE A 55 20.38 -18.55 -7.27
C ILE A 55 19.70 -18.30 -5.91
N ALA A 56 19.97 -19.11 -4.89
CA ALA A 56 19.45 -18.87 -3.55
C ALA A 56 19.91 -17.51 -3.00
N GLN A 57 21.18 -17.16 -3.20
CA GLN A 57 21.72 -15.84 -2.84
C GLN A 57 21.01 -14.72 -3.60
N ILE A 58 20.85 -14.84 -4.93
CA ILE A 58 20.17 -13.84 -5.76
C ILE A 58 18.71 -13.61 -5.31
N LEU A 59 17.99 -14.69 -4.97
CA LEU A 59 16.62 -14.60 -4.46
C LEU A 59 16.57 -13.93 -3.09
N SER A 60 17.52 -14.24 -2.21
CA SER A 60 17.64 -13.59 -0.89
C SER A 60 17.98 -12.10 -1.02
N GLU A 61 18.88 -11.72 -1.94
CA GLU A 61 19.20 -10.32 -2.27
C GLU A 61 17.94 -9.56 -2.73
N TYR A 62 17.11 -10.19 -3.58
CA TYR A 62 15.84 -9.62 -4.04
C TYR A 62 14.82 -9.45 -2.90
N GLU A 63 14.64 -10.49 -2.08
CA GLU A 63 13.75 -10.47 -0.90
C GLU A 63 14.13 -9.34 0.05
N ASN A 64 15.41 -9.26 0.42
CA ASN A 64 15.94 -8.21 1.31
C ASN A 64 15.78 -6.82 0.69
N SER A 65 16.02 -6.67 -0.61
CA SER A 65 15.83 -5.40 -1.32
C SER A 65 14.37 -4.95 -1.28
N LEU A 66 13.43 -5.87 -1.57
CA LEU A 66 12.01 -5.57 -1.57
C LEU A 66 11.52 -5.21 -0.16
N LEU A 67 11.90 -5.98 0.85
CA LEU A 67 11.58 -5.68 2.25
C LEU A 67 12.13 -4.32 2.69
N GLY A 68 13.39 -4.02 2.33
CA GLY A 68 14.05 -2.76 2.63
C GLY A 68 13.37 -1.55 1.99
N ILE A 69 12.99 -1.65 0.71
CA ILE A 69 12.27 -0.58 0.00
C ILE A 69 10.92 -0.27 0.68
N ILE A 70 10.14 -1.30 1.01
CA ILE A 70 8.82 -1.12 1.63
C ILE A 70 8.95 -0.59 3.05
N SER A 71 9.87 -1.13 3.85
CA SER A 71 10.09 -0.70 5.23
C SER A 71 10.60 0.75 5.30
N THR A 72 11.55 1.11 4.43
CA THR A 72 12.05 2.48 4.34
C THR A 72 10.98 3.44 3.81
N GLY A 73 10.26 3.04 2.76
CA GLY A 73 9.19 3.85 2.17
C GLY A 73 8.07 4.11 3.18
N SER A 74 7.62 3.08 3.90
CA SER A 74 6.60 3.22 4.95
C SER A 74 7.04 4.16 6.07
N ALA A 75 8.26 4.02 6.59
CA ALA A 75 8.79 4.90 7.63
C ALA A 75 8.92 6.36 7.16
N ARG A 76 9.45 6.58 5.96
CA ARG A 76 9.60 7.94 5.39
C ARG A 76 8.25 8.60 5.14
N GLN A 77 7.29 7.87 4.58
CA GLN A 77 5.96 8.44 4.33
C GLN A 77 5.15 8.61 5.63
N TRP A 78 5.35 7.77 6.63
CA TRP A 78 4.80 7.98 7.96
C TRP A 78 5.27 9.30 8.57
N ASN A 79 6.58 9.57 8.55
CA ASN A 79 7.16 10.82 9.04
C ASN A 79 6.69 12.01 8.20
N PHE A 80 6.63 11.87 6.87
CA PHE A 80 6.12 12.92 5.99
C PHE A 80 4.66 13.29 6.29
N ALA A 81 3.81 12.34 6.66
CA ALA A 81 2.46 12.62 7.13
C ALA A 81 2.44 13.37 8.48
N ASN A 82 3.30 13.01 9.44
CA ASN A 82 3.41 13.77 10.68
C ASN A 82 3.83 15.23 10.40
N GLU A 83 4.83 15.43 9.55
CA GLU A 83 5.31 16.77 9.18
C GLU A 83 4.25 17.58 8.42
N LYS A 84 3.45 16.94 7.56
CA LYS A 84 2.28 17.58 6.94
C LYS A 84 1.37 18.20 8.00
N TYR A 85 1.03 17.46 9.05
CA TYR A 85 0.11 17.96 10.07
C TYR A 85 0.74 19.00 10.98
N ASN A 86 2.05 18.92 11.25
CA ASN A 86 2.79 19.99 11.93
C ASN A 86 2.73 21.27 11.11
N TYR A 87 3.01 21.18 9.80
CA TYR A 87 2.93 22.29 8.87
C TYR A 87 1.52 22.90 8.81
N LEU A 88 0.48 22.07 8.67
CA LEU A 88 -0.90 22.55 8.59
C LEU A 88 -1.35 23.25 9.88
N LYS A 89 -0.97 22.74 11.06
CA LYS A 89 -1.26 23.37 12.34
C LYS A 89 -0.51 24.70 12.49
N ALA A 90 0.77 24.75 12.13
CA ALA A 90 1.55 25.99 12.14
C ALA A 90 0.97 27.04 11.18
N LEU A 91 0.55 26.63 9.98
CA LEU A 91 -0.09 27.51 9.00
C LEU A 91 -1.42 28.08 9.54
N THR A 92 -2.21 27.24 10.22
CA THR A 92 -3.46 27.67 10.87
C THR A 92 -3.18 28.70 11.98
N LEU A 93 -2.18 28.45 12.84
CA LEU A 93 -1.78 29.37 13.90
C LEU A 93 -1.28 30.71 13.35
N ASN A 94 -0.43 30.68 12.31
CA ASN A 94 0.09 31.88 11.66
C ASN A 94 -1.03 32.74 11.07
N ARG A 95 -2.03 32.12 10.45
CA ARG A 95 -3.19 32.82 9.88
C ARG A 95 -3.98 33.60 10.94
N ILE A 96 -4.04 33.12 12.18
CA ILE A 96 -4.76 33.76 13.28
C ILE A 96 -3.86 34.53 14.26
N ALA A 97 -2.55 34.64 14.00
CA ALA A 97 -1.57 35.15 14.95
C ALA A 97 -1.92 36.55 15.51
N ASN A 98 -2.41 37.45 14.67
CA ASN A 98 -2.81 38.81 15.06
C ASN A 98 -4.12 38.87 15.86
N LYS A 99 -4.83 37.74 16.01
CA LYS A 99 -6.14 37.65 16.67
C LYS A 99 -6.05 36.99 18.05
N ILE A 100 -4.87 36.50 18.46
CA ILE A 100 -4.63 35.84 19.75
C ILE A 100 -3.44 36.49 20.48
N PRO A 101 -3.33 36.36 21.82
CA PRO A 101 -2.17 36.85 22.56
C PRO A 101 -0.87 36.20 22.08
N LYS A 102 0.22 36.98 22.05
CA LYS A 102 1.52 36.56 21.51
C LYS A 102 2.08 35.34 22.27
N GLU A 103 1.87 35.30 23.58
CA GLU A 103 2.31 34.23 24.47
C GLU A 103 1.59 32.92 24.16
N VAL A 104 0.28 33.00 23.89
CA VAL A 104 -0.53 31.83 23.48
C VAL A 104 -0.06 31.31 22.13
N PHE A 105 0.15 32.19 21.16
CA PHE A 105 0.68 31.83 19.84
C PHE A 105 2.03 31.10 19.94
N GLN A 106 2.98 31.64 20.72
CA GLN A 106 4.29 31.03 20.91
C GLN A 106 4.19 29.66 21.60
N LYS A 107 3.35 29.55 22.64
CA LYS A 107 3.10 28.28 23.35
C LYS A 107 2.55 27.20 22.41
N GLU A 108 1.58 27.55 21.57
CA GLU A 108 1.01 26.60 20.60
C GLU A 108 2.01 26.18 19.52
N LEU A 109 2.86 27.08 19.04
CA LEU A 109 3.94 26.72 18.12
C LEU A 109 4.96 25.76 18.74
N LEU A 110 5.32 25.95 20.01
CA LEU A 110 6.20 25.01 20.72
C LEU A 110 5.59 23.61 20.84
N LYS A 111 4.28 23.51 21.06
CA LYS A 111 3.57 22.22 21.07
C LYS A 111 3.60 21.52 19.70
N VAL A 112 3.54 22.28 18.61
CA VAL A 112 3.68 21.74 17.25
C VAL A 112 5.08 21.14 17.06
N ALA A 113 6.12 21.85 17.48
CA ALA A 113 7.51 21.39 17.37
C ALA A 113 7.82 20.17 18.25
N ALA A 114 7.21 20.07 19.44
CA ALA A 114 7.45 19.00 20.40
C ALA A 114 6.73 17.67 20.08
N ASN A 115 6.01 17.57 18.96
CA ASN A 115 5.16 16.42 18.68
C ASN A 115 5.96 15.15 18.31
N THR A 116 5.64 14.01 18.94
CA THR A 116 6.48 12.80 18.99
C THR A 116 6.50 11.92 17.73
N GLN A 117 6.04 12.42 16.58
CA GLN A 117 5.98 11.72 15.28
C GLN A 117 5.34 10.30 15.30
N ASN A 118 4.64 9.93 16.38
CA ASN A 118 4.00 8.64 16.54
C ASN A 118 4.92 7.42 16.29
N ALA A 119 6.20 7.48 16.73
CA ALA A 119 7.20 6.45 16.43
C ALA A 119 6.81 5.03 16.91
N ARG A 120 6.19 4.90 18.10
CA ARG A 120 5.68 3.61 18.59
C ARG A 120 4.60 3.02 17.68
N ALA A 121 3.71 3.87 17.16
CA ALA A 121 2.66 3.42 16.26
C ALA A 121 3.21 3.02 14.88
N LEU A 122 4.31 3.63 14.41
CA LEU A 122 5.04 3.15 13.23
C LEU A 122 5.60 1.75 13.46
N LEU A 123 6.21 1.48 14.61
CA LEU A 123 6.71 0.14 14.95
C LEU A 123 5.56 -0.88 14.96
N SER A 124 4.45 -0.57 15.63
CA SER A 124 3.26 -1.43 15.62
C SER A 124 2.73 -1.65 14.20
N PHE A 125 2.74 -0.61 13.36
CA PHE A 125 2.35 -0.72 11.95
C PHE A 125 3.26 -1.69 11.19
N GLN A 126 4.57 -1.56 11.32
CA GLN A 126 5.54 -2.40 10.59
C GLN A 126 5.56 -3.85 11.07
N GLN A 127 5.26 -4.09 12.35
CA GLN A 127 5.21 -5.43 12.96
C GLN A 127 3.84 -6.12 12.82
N ARG A 128 2.81 -5.41 12.32
CA ARG A 128 1.45 -5.96 12.24
C ARG A 128 1.38 -7.16 11.31
N LYS A 129 0.45 -8.07 11.63
CA LYS A 129 0.09 -9.19 10.76
C LYS A 129 -1.17 -8.84 9.99
N ILE A 130 -1.16 -9.10 8.69
CA ILE A 130 -2.35 -9.04 7.83
C ILE A 130 -2.67 -10.47 7.42
N ASN A 131 -3.83 -10.98 7.85
CA ASN A 131 -4.23 -12.39 7.69
C ASN A 131 -3.21 -13.37 8.27
N GLY A 132 -2.64 -13.04 9.44
CA GLY A 132 -1.62 -13.87 10.08
C GLY A 132 -0.21 -13.73 9.49
N PHE A 133 -0.03 -13.02 8.37
CA PHE A 133 1.26 -12.84 7.72
C PHE A 133 1.88 -11.48 8.03
N THR A 134 3.16 -11.49 8.40
CA THR A 134 3.97 -10.27 8.53
C THR A 134 4.29 -9.67 7.15
N LEU A 135 4.95 -8.51 7.11
CA LEU A 135 5.50 -8.00 5.85
C LEU A 135 6.54 -8.97 5.25
N SER A 136 7.43 -9.52 6.07
CA SER A 136 8.47 -10.46 5.63
C SER A 136 7.86 -11.70 4.98
N ASP A 137 6.84 -12.30 5.60
CA ASP A 137 6.18 -13.50 5.04
C ASP A 137 5.55 -13.21 3.67
N ARG A 138 4.97 -12.02 3.49
CA ARG A 138 4.36 -11.62 2.23
C ARG A 138 5.40 -11.37 1.14
N VAL A 139 6.54 -10.78 1.49
CA VAL A 139 7.69 -10.61 0.58
C VAL A 139 8.27 -11.98 0.20
N TRP A 140 8.47 -12.87 1.18
CA TRP A 140 8.95 -14.23 0.95
C TRP A 140 8.05 -15.01 -0.01
N ASN A 141 6.73 -14.95 0.18
CA ASN A 141 5.76 -15.57 -0.73
C ASN A 141 5.87 -15.04 -2.17
N ILE A 142 6.12 -13.74 -2.35
CA ILE A 142 6.36 -13.13 -3.66
C ILE A 142 7.68 -13.62 -4.26
N THR A 143 8.74 -13.73 -3.46
CA THR A 143 10.04 -14.26 -3.89
C THR A 143 9.93 -15.73 -4.31
N LYS A 144 9.16 -16.54 -3.57
CA LYS A 144 8.85 -17.93 -3.93
C LYS A 144 8.17 -17.99 -5.30
N GLN A 145 7.13 -17.18 -5.51
CA GLN A 145 6.46 -17.09 -6.81
C GLN A 145 7.42 -16.66 -7.93
N ALA A 146 8.28 -15.66 -7.68
CA ALA A 146 9.25 -15.16 -8.65
C ALA A 146 10.23 -16.26 -9.07
N LYS A 147 10.73 -17.07 -8.13
CA LYS A 147 11.60 -18.21 -8.42
C LYS A 147 10.94 -19.18 -9.40
N GLU A 148 9.68 -19.51 -9.17
CA GLU A 148 8.97 -20.50 -9.98
C GLU A 148 8.68 -19.95 -11.39
N GLU A 149 8.27 -18.68 -11.48
CA GLU A 149 8.12 -18.00 -12.77
C GLU A 149 9.46 -17.90 -13.53
N LEU A 150 10.59 -17.72 -12.83
CA LEU A 150 11.93 -17.73 -13.43
C LEU A 150 12.30 -19.10 -13.98
N GLU A 151 12.07 -20.19 -13.24
CA GLU A 151 12.35 -21.56 -13.71
C GLU A 151 11.62 -21.84 -15.03
N LEU A 152 10.34 -21.48 -15.10
CA LEU A 152 9.51 -21.60 -16.28
C LEU A 152 9.96 -20.69 -17.44
N ALA A 153 10.29 -19.44 -17.16
CA ALA A 153 10.76 -18.49 -18.16
C ALA A 153 12.11 -18.91 -18.76
N ILE A 154 13.02 -19.43 -17.93
CA ILE A 154 14.29 -20.00 -18.36
C ILE A 154 14.04 -21.21 -19.25
N ASP A 155 13.17 -22.14 -18.84
CA ASP A 155 12.86 -23.32 -19.65
C ASP A 155 12.47 -22.93 -21.08
N LEU A 156 11.59 -21.94 -21.23
CA LEU A 156 11.14 -21.48 -22.55
C LEU A 156 12.18 -20.67 -23.33
N SER A 157 13.12 -20.03 -22.66
CA SER A 157 13.98 -19.00 -23.27
C SER A 157 15.43 -19.42 -23.49
N LEU A 158 15.92 -20.37 -22.70
CA LEU A 158 17.32 -20.77 -22.72
C LEU A 158 17.62 -21.56 -24.00
N THR A 159 18.61 -21.08 -24.75
CA THR A 159 19.14 -21.73 -25.96
C THR A 159 20.66 -21.79 -25.90
N GLU A 160 21.28 -22.81 -26.51
CA GLU A 160 22.73 -22.92 -26.57
C GLU A 160 23.35 -21.71 -27.31
N GLY A 161 24.50 -21.21 -26.83
CA GLY A 161 25.22 -20.09 -27.43
C GLY A 161 24.62 -18.69 -27.20
N GLN A 162 23.49 -18.56 -26.49
CA GLN A 162 22.87 -17.25 -26.21
C GLN A 162 23.67 -16.44 -25.17
N SER A 163 23.67 -15.11 -25.29
CA SER A 163 24.25 -14.23 -24.26
C SER A 163 23.31 -14.02 -23.06
N ALA A 164 23.87 -13.74 -21.88
CA ALA A 164 23.09 -13.47 -20.66
C ALA A 164 22.11 -12.30 -20.85
N ASN A 165 22.51 -11.26 -21.59
CA ASN A 165 21.65 -10.12 -21.90
C ASN A 165 20.45 -10.51 -22.78
N ALA A 166 20.66 -11.39 -23.76
CA ALA A 166 19.57 -11.89 -24.60
C ALA A 166 18.59 -12.76 -23.77
N LEU A 167 19.11 -13.64 -22.92
CA LEU A 167 18.31 -14.44 -22.01
C LEU A 167 17.51 -13.56 -21.03
N ALA A 168 18.12 -12.55 -20.42
CA ALA A 168 17.44 -11.63 -19.52
C ALA A 168 16.26 -10.90 -20.18
N ARG A 169 16.42 -10.47 -21.45
CA ARG A 169 15.31 -9.86 -22.22
C ARG A 169 14.18 -10.86 -22.47
N ALA A 170 14.50 -12.10 -22.81
CA ALA A 170 13.52 -13.15 -23.03
C ALA A 170 12.75 -13.47 -21.74
N ILE A 171 13.46 -13.69 -20.63
CA ILE A 171 12.86 -13.92 -19.30
C ILE A 171 11.92 -12.76 -18.94
N ARG A 172 12.38 -11.50 -19.07
CA ARG A 172 11.55 -10.32 -18.76
C ARG A 172 10.25 -10.29 -19.56
N LYS A 173 10.31 -10.62 -20.86
CA LYS A 173 9.12 -10.67 -21.73
C LYS A 173 8.07 -11.65 -21.18
N HIS A 174 8.52 -12.78 -20.64
CA HIS A 174 7.65 -13.78 -20.05
C HIS A 174 7.10 -13.37 -18.67
N LEU A 175 7.93 -12.84 -17.78
CA LEU A 175 7.51 -12.42 -16.44
C LEU A 175 6.53 -11.25 -16.44
N ASN A 176 6.61 -10.38 -17.46
CA ASN A 176 5.63 -9.31 -17.66
C ASN A 176 4.27 -9.84 -18.15
N ASN A 177 4.24 -11.01 -18.80
CA ASN A 177 3.06 -11.62 -19.41
C ASN A 177 2.89 -13.08 -18.94
N PRO A 178 2.63 -13.32 -17.64
CA PRO A 178 2.64 -14.66 -17.06
C PRO A 178 1.66 -15.62 -17.76
N ASN A 179 0.47 -15.15 -18.17
CA ASN A 179 -0.50 -15.99 -18.90
C ASN A 179 0.08 -16.64 -20.17
N SER A 180 1.00 -15.94 -20.86
CA SER A 180 1.63 -16.44 -22.09
C SER A 180 2.71 -17.50 -21.81
N LEU A 181 3.35 -17.46 -20.64
CA LEU A 181 4.34 -18.44 -20.19
C LEU A 181 3.68 -19.82 -20.11
N TYR A 182 2.54 -19.90 -19.45
CA TYR A 182 1.86 -21.16 -19.15
C TYR A 182 1.28 -21.86 -20.39
N LYS A 183 0.80 -21.09 -21.38
CA LYS A 183 0.33 -21.66 -22.66
C LYS A 183 1.48 -22.33 -23.42
N LYS A 184 2.62 -21.63 -23.53
CA LYS A 184 3.79 -22.10 -24.28
C LYS A 184 4.46 -23.35 -23.70
N ILE A 185 4.38 -23.57 -22.39
CA ILE A 185 4.92 -24.78 -21.74
C ILE A 185 4.18 -26.03 -22.23
N LYS A 186 2.85 -25.96 -22.35
CA LYS A 186 2.04 -27.06 -22.90
C LYS A 186 2.49 -27.39 -24.33
N ASP A 187 2.73 -26.36 -25.14
CA ASP A 187 3.15 -26.51 -26.53
C ASP A 187 4.57 -27.09 -26.65
N LYS A 188 5.53 -26.62 -25.82
CA LYS A 188 6.94 -27.06 -25.88
C LYS A 188 7.14 -28.52 -25.47
N HIS A 189 6.42 -28.98 -24.45
CA HIS A 189 6.64 -30.32 -23.87
C HIS A 189 5.59 -31.35 -24.31
N GLY A 190 4.61 -30.97 -25.15
CA GLY A 190 3.57 -31.85 -25.72
C GLY A 190 2.65 -32.57 -24.71
N ASN A 191 2.93 -32.42 -23.42
CA ASN A 191 2.31 -33.12 -22.32
C ASN A 191 1.47 -32.14 -21.47
N SER A 192 0.36 -32.62 -20.91
CA SER A 192 -0.34 -31.94 -19.81
C SER A 192 0.49 -32.04 -18.51
N VAL A 193 1.69 -31.46 -18.45
CA VAL A 193 2.62 -31.51 -17.30
C VAL A 193 2.10 -30.72 -16.07
N LEU A 194 0.86 -30.23 -16.12
CA LEU A 194 0.31 -29.22 -15.20
C LEU A 194 -0.78 -29.75 -14.28
N SER A 195 -1.11 -31.05 -14.30
CA SER A 195 -2.13 -31.62 -13.39
C SER A 195 -1.69 -31.64 -11.91
N ASN A 196 -0.39 -31.59 -11.62
CA ASN A 196 0.13 -31.80 -10.27
C ASN A 196 0.60 -30.53 -9.54
N ASN A 197 0.55 -29.36 -10.19
CA ASN A 197 0.95 -28.07 -9.60
C ASN A 197 -0.24 -27.10 -9.64
N THR A 198 -1.35 -27.53 -9.04
CA THR A 198 -2.66 -26.83 -9.03
C THR A 198 -2.61 -25.46 -8.35
N GLU A 199 -1.68 -25.22 -7.42
CA GLU A 199 -1.48 -23.91 -6.78
C GLU A 199 -1.14 -22.78 -7.76
N TYR A 200 -0.51 -23.09 -8.90
CA TYR A 200 -0.05 -22.09 -9.88
C TYR A 200 -1.17 -21.53 -10.76
N TYR A 201 -2.18 -22.35 -11.08
CA TYR A 201 -3.34 -21.92 -11.86
C TYR A 201 -4.38 -21.23 -10.98
N HIS A 202 -4.45 -21.62 -9.72
CA HIS A 202 -5.35 -21.07 -8.71
C HIS A 202 -4.61 -20.07 -7.81
N VAL A 203 -4.14 -18.96 -8.38
CA VAL A 203 -3.89 -17.79 -7.54
C VAL A 203 -5.22 -17.44 -6.86
N GLY A 204 -5.21 -17.43 -5.52
CA GLY A 204 -6.39 -17.07 -4.75
C GLY A 204 -7.00 -15.75 -5.22
N GLN A 205 -8.31 -15.59 -5.04
CA GLN A 205 -9.01 -14.38 -5.45
C GLN A 205 -8.28 -13.13 -4.92
N GLY A 206 -7.94 -12.21 -5.82
CA GLY A 206 -7.19 -11.01 -5.47
C GLY A 206 -5.69 -11.22 -5.30
N VAL A 207 -5.06 -12.17 -5.98
CA VAL A 207 -3.59 -12.27 -6.13
C VAL A 207 -3.24 -12.29 -7.63
N TYR A 208 -2.23 -11.53 -8.06
CA TYR A 208 -1.81 -11.56 -9.46
C TYR A 208 -1.03 -12.85 -9.76
N ARG A 209 -1.15 -13.37 -10.97
CA ARG A 209 -0.29 -14.45 -11.50
C ARG A 209 1.16 -14.02 -11.80
N SER A 210 1.50 -12.75 -11.53
CA SER A 210 2.84 -12.20 -11.75
C SER A 210 3.41 -11.77 -10.42
N ALA A 211 4.54 -12.34 -10.04
CA ALA A 211 5.30 -11.94 -8.86
C ALA A 211 5.68 -10.46 -8.94
N TYR A 212 6.03 -9.97 -10.13
CA TYR A 212 6.29 -8.55 -10.39
C TYR A 212 5.10 -7.67 -10.02
N LYS A 213 3.90 -7.98 -10.53
CA LYS A 213 2.69 -7.19 -10.19
C LYS A 213 2.34 -7.27 -8.71
N ASN A 214 2.54 -8.43 -8.08
CA ASN A 214 2.35 -8.59 -6.63
C ASN A 214 3.34 -7.75 -5.81
N ALA A 215 4.62 -7.70 -6.19
CA ALA A 215 5.64 -6.87 -5.55
C ALA A 215 5.28 -5.38 -5.62
N MET A 216 4.93 -4.89 -6.83
CA MET A 216 4.55 -3.49 -7.05
C MET A 216 3.31 -3.12 -6.25
N ARG A 217 2.30 -4.01 -6.24
CA ARG A 217 1.08 -3.83 -5.46
C ARG A 217 1.33 -3.79 -3.96
N LEU A 218 2.10 -4.75 -3.43
CA LEU A 218 2.42 -4.82 -2.01
C LEU A 218 3.13 -3.54 -1.58
N ALA A 219 4.14 -3.11 -2.33
CA ALA A 219 4.87 -1.89 -2.03
C ALA A 219 3.98 -0.65 -2.06
N ARG A 220 3.16 -0.48 -3.10
CA ARG A 220 2.27 0.68 -3.24
C ARG A 220 1.28 0.76 -2.08
N ASN A 221 0.62 -0.36 -1.79
CA ASN A 221 -0.37 -0.43 -0.74
C ASN A 221 0.23 -0.21 0.65
N GLU A 222 1.33 -0.88 0.99
CA GLU A 222 1.94 -0.74 2.32
C GLU A 222 2.45 0.69 2.57
N ILE A 223 3.08 1.31 1.58
CA ILE A 223 3.61 2.68 1.69
C ILE A 223 2.46 3.70 1.80
N ASN A 224 1.41 3.57 0.98
CA ASN A 224 0.24 4.46 1.05
C ASN A 224 -0.54 4.25 2.37
N THR A 225 -0.78 3.00 2.79
CA THR A 225 -1.46 2.73 4.05
C THR A 225 -0.65 3.27 5.24
N ALA A 226 0.70 3.23 5.21
CA ALA A 226 1.53 3.86 6.24
C ALA A 226 1.30 5.37 6.33
N TYR A 227 1.32 6.07 5.19
CA TYR A 227 1.02 7.50 5.11
C TYR A 227 -0.36 7.81 5.69
N ARG A 228 -1.39 7.13 5.21
CA ARG A 228 -2.78 7.37 5.62
C ARG A 228 -3.05 7.02 7.08
N THR A 229 -2.41 5.96 7.58
CA THR A 229 -2.51 5.59 9.00
C THR A 229 -1.89 6.65 9.89
N SER A 230 -0.71 7.17 9.52
CA SER A 230 -0.09 8.29 10.24
C SER A 230 -1.00 9.52 10.25
N GLU A 231 -1.60 9.89 9.11
CA GLU A 231 -2.59 10.98 9.05
C GLU A 231 -3.77 10.73 10.00
N GLN A 232 -4.26 9.48 10.10
CA GLN A 232 -5.44 9.15 10.92
C GLN A 232 -5.14 9.45 12.39
N LEU A 233 -3.94 9.09 12.84
CA LEU A 233 -3.52 9.35 14.21
C LEU A 233 -3.45 10.85 14.49
N ARG A 234 -2.94 11.65 13.54
CA ARG A 234 -2.90 13.11 13.66
C ARG A 234 -4.30 13.73 13.71
N ILE A 235 -5.23 13.19 12.92
CA ILE A 235 -6.63 13.62 12.89
C ILE A 235 -7.30 13.35 14.25
N GLU A 236 -7.11 12.15 14.79
CA GLU A 236 -7.76 11.73 16.04
C GLU A 236 -7.24 12.47 17.25
N GLN A 237 -5.93 12.72 17.30
CA GLN A 237 -5.26 13.46 18.38
C GLN A 237 -5.65 14.94 18.42
N ASN A 238 -6.27 15.48 17.36
CA ASN A 238 -6.58 16.89 17.24
C ASN A 238 -8.09 17.13 17.39
N ASN A 239 -8.48 17.92 18.40
CA ASN A 239 -9.89 18.28 18.62
C ASN A 239 -10.37 19.41 17.72
N ASP A 240 -9.46 20.15 17.09
CA ASP A 240 -9.81 21.18 16.13
C ASP A 240 -10.22 20.60 14.77
N ILE A 241 -9.93 19.31 14.53
CA ILE A 241 -10.41 18.58 13.37
C ILE A 241 -11.75 17.93 13.74
N VAL A 242 -12.79 18.29 12.99
CA VAL A 242 -14.19 17.95 13.28
C VAL A 242 -14.82 17.03 12.23
N GLY A 243 -14.07 16.69 11.19
CA GLY A 243 -14.45 15.77 10.14
C GLY A 243 -13.33 15.62 9.11
N VAL A 244 -13.53 14.74 8.14
CA VAL A 244 -12.63 14.57 7.00
C VAL A 244 -13.43 14.50 5.70
N GLU A 245 -12.90 15.07 4.64
CA GLU A 245 -13.47 14.96 3.31
C GLU A 245 -12.55 14.12 2.44
N ILE A 246 -13.07 13.04 1.86
CA ILE A 246 -12.35 12.13 0.97
C ILE A 246 -12.51 12.60 -0.46
N HIS A 247 -11.39 12.84 -1.13
CA HIS A 247 -11.25 13.36 -2.48
C HIS A 247 -10.55 12.37 -3.40
N LEU A 248 -10.96 12.38 -4.66
CA LEU A 248 -10.30 11.61 -5.71
C LEU A 248 -8.85 12.08 -5.91
N SER A 249 -7.98 11.14 -6.28
CA SER A 249 -6.62 11.47 -6.71
C SER A 249 -6.66 12.18 -8.07
N PRO A 250 -5.73 13.10 -8.37
CA PRO A 250 -5.54 13.60 -9.73
C PRO A 250 -5.19 12.48 -10.75
N SER A 251 -4.74 11.32 -10.27
CA SER A 251 -4.48 10.12 -11.08
C SER A 251 -5.68 9.20 -11.23
N HIS A 252 -6.83 9.53 -10.64
CA HIS A 252 -8.07 8.78 -10.79
C HIS A 252 -8.66 9.04 -12.18
N ARG A 253 -8.78 8.00 -13.01
CA ARG A 253 -9.20 8.11 -14.42
C ARG A 253 -10.36 7.20 -14.79
N ILE A 254 -10.56 6.14 -14.03
CA ILE A 254 -11.54 5.09 -14.32
C ILE A 254 -12.56 5.18 -13.20
N TYR A 255 -13.84 5.22 -13.57
CA TYR A 255 -14.93 5.21 -12.62
C TYR A 255 -14.88 3.92 -11.79
N ASP A 256 -14.85 4.06 -10.46
CA ASP A 256 -14.92 2.95 -9.52
C ASP A 256 -15.55 3.39 -8.19
N MET A 257 -15.49 2.52 -7.17
CA MET A 257 -16.06 2.80 -5.86
C MET A 257 -15.54 4.08 -5.18
N CYS A 258 -14.38 4.62 -5.57
CA CYS A 258 -13.94 5.92 -5.07
C CYS A 258 -14.89 7.04 -5.50
N ASP A 259 -15.47 6.96 -6.69
CA ASP A 259 -16.43 7.96 -7.20
C ASP A 259 -17.74 7.91 -6.43
N GLU A 260 -18.17 6.71 -6.07
CA GLU A 260 -19.38 6.43 -5.29
C GLU A 260 -19.21 6.84 -3.82
N LEU A 261 -18.03 6.59 -3.24
CA LEU A 261 -17.77 6.74 -1.81
C LEU A 261 -16.99 8.01 -1.43
N LYS A 262 -16.61 8.88 -2.37
CA LYS A 262 -16.07 10.20 -2.01
C LYS A 262 -17.11 11.02 -1.25
N GLY A 263 -16.68 11.86 -0.31
CA GLY A 263 -17.60 12.66 0.48
C GLY A 263 -17.04 13.06 1.83
N VAL A 264 -17.92 13.57 2.68
CA VAL A 264 -17.62 14.06 4.03
C VAL A 264 -17.92 12.95 5.04
N TYR A 265 -16.94 12.65 5.89
CA TYR A 265 -16.97 11.56 6.87
C TYR A 265 -16.60 12.07 8.26
N PRO A 266 -17.09 11.43 9.33
CA PRO A 266 -16.69 11.73 10.70
C PRO A 266 -15.19 11.57 10.89
N LYS A 267 -14.60 12.33 11.83
CA LYS A 267 -13.14 12.35 12.02
C LYS A 267 -12.55 10.98 12.37
N ASP A 268 -13.34 10.16 13.05
CA ASP A 268 -12.96 8.84 13.53
C ASP A 268 -13.24 7.72 12.51
N PHE A 269 -13.80 8.05 11.34
CA PHE A 269 -13.91 7.13 10.23
C PHE A 269 -12.51 6.75 9.73
N LYS A 270 -12.13 5.50 9.97
CA LYS A 270 -10.80 4.96 9.68
C LYS A 270 -10.65 4.66 8.19
N TRP A 271 -10.09 5.60 7.44
CA TRP A 271 -9.89 5.43 6.00
C TRP A 271 -8.41 5.47 5.60
N ASP A 272 -7.98 4.43 4.88
CA ASP A 272 -6.68 4.40 4.20
C ASP A 272 -6.77 4.20 2.68
N LYS A 273 -7.80 3.50 2.22
CA LYS A 273 -8.10 3.26 0.79
C LYS A 273 -9.49 2.65 0.63
N TRP A 274 -10.11 2.87 -0.52
CA TRP A 274 -11.32 2.14 -0.90
C TRP A 274 -10.99 0.80 -1.59
N HIS A 275 -9.99 0.83 -2.47
CA HIS A 275 -9.52 -0.35 -3.19
C HIS A 275 -8.00 -0.42 -3.23
N VAL A 276 -7.48 -1.54 -3.73
CA VAL A 276 -6.05 -1.75 -3.96
C VAL A 276 -5.52 -0.72 -4.97
N ASN A 277 -4.31 -0.20 -4.73
CA ASN A 277 -3.67 0.87 -5.51
C ASN A 277 -4.41 2.23 -5.50
N CYS A 278 -5.38 2.42 -4.60
CA CYS A 278 -6.04 3.72 -4.42
C CYS A 278 -5.03 4.77 -3.95
N MET A 279 -4.96 5.89 -4.68
CA MET A 279 -4.15 7.06 -4.34
C MET A 279 -5.02 8.30 -4.05
N CYS A 280 -6.29 8.09 -3.76
CA CYS A 280 -7.19 9.13 -3.28
C CYS A 280 -6.64 9.73 -1.98
N HIS A 281 -7.16 10.88 -1.59
CA HIS A 281 -6.67 11.60 -0.43
C HIS A 281 -7.80 12.16 0.40
N ARG A 282 -7.47 12.63 1.59
CA ARG A 282 -8.42 13.30 2.46
C ARG A 282 -7.94 14.68 2.86
N ARG A 283 -8.90 15.54 3.14
CA ARG A 283 -8.71 16.87 3.71
C ARG A 283 -9.41 16.93 5.05
N THR A 284 -8.85 17.67 5.99
CA THR A 284 -9.43 17.86 7.30
C THR A 284 -10.47 18.98 7.26
N ILE A 285 -11.60 18.75 7.89
CA ILE A 285 -12.58 19.79 8.19
C ILE A 285 -12.24 20.32 9.58
N MET A 286 -12.04 21.62 9.69
CA MET A 286 -11.61 22.27 10.93
C MET A 286 -12.78 22.98 11.61
N LYS A 287 -12.67 23.21 12.91
CA LYS A 287 -13.43 24.25 13.61
C LYS A 287 -13.32 25.60 12.89
N THR A 288 -14.29 26.48 13.10
CA THR A 288 -14.20 27.83 12.57
C THR A 288 -13.06 28.60 13.23
N ASP A 289 -12.54 29.63 12.53
CA ASP A 289 -11.51 30.50 13.11
C ASP A 289 -12.02 31.17 14.40
N ALA A 290 -13.30 31.52 14.47
CA ALA A 290 -13.90 32.14 15.66
C ALA A 290 -13.92 31.19 16.86
N GLU A 291 -14.34 29.94 16.66
CA GLU A 291 -14.30 28.90 17.70
C GLU A 291 -12.87 28.65 18.18
N PHE A 292 -11.95 28.45 17.24
CA PHE A 292 -10.55 28.16 17.54
C PHE A 292 -9.87 29.31 18.29
N ILE A 293 -10.06 30.57 17.85
CA ILE A 293 -9.53 31.76 18.53
C ILE A 293 -10.08 31.90 19.95
N ARG A 294 -11.39 31.70 20.13
CA ARG A 294 -12.04 31.77 21.44
C ARG A 294 -11.49 30.73 22.40
N GLU A 295 -11.33 29.50 21.94
CA GLU A 295 -10.77 28.41 22.74
C GLU A 295 -9.32 28.71 23.15
N LEU A 296 -8.47 29.16 22.22
CA LEU A 296 -7.09 29.53 22.52
C LEU A 296 -6.98 30.67 23.54
N LYS A 297 -7.80 31.73 23.41
CA LYS A 297 -7.82 32.86 24.36
C LYS A 297 -8.21 32.43 25.77
N ASN A 298 -9.11 31.48 25.88
CA ASN A 298 -9.62 30.99 27.15
C ASN A 298 -8.85 29.77 27.69
N GLY A 299 -7.80 29.31 26.98
CA GLY A 299 -7.04 28.12 27.36
C GLY A 299 -7.86 26.82 27.29
N LEU A 300 -8.90 26.78 26.47
CA LEU A 300 -9.79 25.64 26.28
C LEU A 300 -9.33 24.76 25.12
N ASN A 301 -9.74 23.49 25.16
CA ASN A 301 -9.58 22.52 24.08
C ASN A 301 -10.87 21.68 23.99
N LEU A 302 -11.92 22.29 23.46
CA LEU A 302 -13.26 21.70 23.50
C LEU A 302 -13.36 20.48 22.56
N PRO A 303 -14.23 19.51 22.87
CA PRO A 303 -14.49 18.38 21.98
C PRO A 303 -14.93 18.82 20.57
N PRO A 304 -14.66 18.03 19.52
CA PRO A 304 -15.09 18.34 18.15
C PRO A 304 -16.60 18.60 18.00
N GLU A 305 -17.41 17.91 18.79
CA GLU A 305 -18.87 17.92 18.77
C GLU A 305 -19.46 19.30 19.09
N THR A 306 -18.68 20.19 19.72
CA THR A 306 -19.14 21.56 20.04
C THR A 306 -19.06 22.52 18.86
N SER A 307 -18.49 22.09 17.73
CA SER A 307 -18.31 22.93 16.55
C SER A 307 -19.52 22.89 15.63
N GLU A 308 -19.85 24.02 15.01
CA GLU A 308 -20.85 24.06 13.95
C GLU A 308 -20.46 23.23 12.71
N ASN A 309 -19.16 23.00 12.50
CA ASN A 309 -18.63 22.20 11.39
C ASN A 309 -18.57 20.70 11.69
N PHE A 310 -19.09 20.26 12.84
CA PHE A 310 -18.98 18.87 13.27
C PHE A 310 -19.68 17.89 12.32
N VAL A 311 -18.95 16.86 11.90
CA VAL A 311 -19.48 15.78 11.06
C VAL A 311 -19.81 14.59 11.94
N SER A 312 -21.10 14.41 12.23
CA SER A 312 -21.60 13.39 13.15
C SER A 312 -21.76 12.01 12.53
N ASP A 313 -21.95 11.91 11.21
CA ASP A 313 -22.27 10.66 10.54
C ASP A 313 -21.66 10.56 9.13
N VAL A 314 -21.59 9.35 8.61
CA VAL A 314 -21.13 9.03 7.25
C VAL A 314 -22.12 9.55 6.19
N PRO A 315 -21.65 9.83 4.95
CA PRO A 315 -22.52 10.40 3.94
C PRO A 315 -23.57 9.38 3.50
N LYS A 316 -24.73 9.85 3.03
CA LYS A 316 -25.84 8.98 2.62
C LYS A 316 -25.40 7.93 1.59
N GLN A 317 -24.56 8.33 0.63
CA GLN A 317 -24.02 7.46 -0.42
C GLN A 317 -23.27 6.26 0.14
N TYR A 318 -22.57 6.42 1.29
CA TYR A 318 -21.92 5.29 1.95
C TYR A 318 -22.95 4.29 2.46
N LYS A 319 -24.01 4.76 3.12
CA LYS A 319 -25.09 3.89 3.64
C LYS A 319 -25.86 3.20 2.52
N ASP A 320 -26.14 3.92 1.44
CA ASP A 320 -26.79 3.39 0.24
C ASP A 320 -25.92 2.28 -0.38
N TRP A 321 -24.61 2.54 -0.54
CA TRP A 321 -23.67 1.53 -1.05
C TRP A 321 -23.60 0.28 -0.19
N ILE A 322 -23.60 0.43 1.15
CA ILE A 322 -23.64 -0.71 2.08
C ILE A 322 -24.91 -1.54 1.86
N LYS A 323 -26.07 -0.88 1.78
CA LYS A 323 -27.37 -1.53 1.58
C LYS A 323 -27.44 -2.27 0.25
N GLU A 324 -26.98 -1.65 -0.83
CA GLU A 324 -26.93 -2.25 -2.17
C GLU A 324 -25.99 -3.47 -2.28
N ASN A 325 -25.02 -3.57 -1.36
CA ASN A 325 -24.06 -4.66 -1.34
C ASN A 325 -24.29 -5.66 -0.20
N GLU A 326 -25.34 -5.49 0.62
CA GLU A 326 -25.59 -6.29 1.82
C GLU A 326 -25.67 -7.80 1.51
N ASP A 327 -26.47 -8.19 0.52
CA ASP A 327 -26.62 -9.59 0.10
C ASP A 327 -25.30 -10.18 -0.44
N LYS A 328 -24.52 -9.38 -1.17
CA LYS A 328 -23.21 -9.80 -1.70
C LYS A 328 -22.23 -9.99 -0.55
N MET A 329 -22.25 -9.11 0.44
CA MET A 329 -21.35 -9.10 1.58
C MET A 329 -21.49 -10.32 2.48
N GLN A 330 -22.67 -10.95 2.54
CA GLN A 330 -22.87 -12.20 3.29
C GLN A 330 -21.96 -13.33 2.76
N ASN A 331 -21.69 -13.33 1.47
CA ASN A 331 -20.88 -14.34 0.79
C ASN A 331 -19.39 -13.94 0.69
N TRP A 332 -19.01 -12.76 1.18
CA TRP A 332 -17.61 -12.33 1.12
C TRP A 332 -16.78 -13.09 2.14
N LYS A 333 -15.78 -13.82 1.65
CA LYS A 333 -14.75 -14.45 2.50
C LYS A 333 -14.04 -13.43 3.39
N ARG A 334 -13.95 -12.17 2.92
CA ARG A 334 -13.33 -11.07 3.67
C ARG A 334 -13.95 -9.74 3.27
N LYS A 335 -14.23 -8.90 4.26
CA LYS A 335 -14.75 -7.56 4.03
C LYS A 335 -13.59 -6.58 3.79
N PRO A 336 -13.81 -5.48 3.05
CA PRO A 336 -12.82 -4.42 2.91
C PRO A 336 -12.40 -3.86 4.28
N GLU A 337 -11.12 -3.50 4.43
CA GLU A 337 -10.56 -3.01 5.70
C GLU A 337 -11.29 -1.77 6.22
N PHE A 338 -11.73 -0.88 5.33
CA PHE A 338 -12.51 0.30 5.72
C PHE A 338 -13.87 -0.06 6.31
N MET A 339 -14.43 -1.24 6.03
CA MET A 339 -15.67 -1.69 6.67
C MET A 339 -15.35 -2.30 8.03
N GLU A 340 -14.39 -3.22 8.09
CA GLU A 340 -13.98 -3.90 9.32
C GLU A 340 -13.58 -2.90 10.43
N ARG A 341 -12.98 -1.76 10.06
CA ARG A 341 -12.52 -0.74 11.02
C ARG A 341 -13.59 0.28 11.41
N ASN A 342 -14.77 0.22 10.80
CA ASN A 342 -15.84 1.24 10.92
C ASN A 342 -17.20 0.58 11.18
N GLU A 343 -17.22 -0.52 11.95
CA GLU A 343 -18.43 -1.33 12.17
C GLU A 343 -19.64 -0.52 12.62
N LYS A 344 -19.45 0.47 13.50
CA LYS A 344 -20.52 1.33 14.01
C LYS A 344 -21.29 2.12 12.94
N TYR A 345 -20.74 2.25 11.73
CA TYR A 345 -21.35 3.00 10.63
C TYR A 345 -22.12 2.13 9.65
N TRP A 346 -22.07 0.81 9.77
CA TRP A 346 -22.76 -0.10 8.84
C TRP A 346 -23.38 -1.34 9.49
N LYS A 347 -22.87 -1.81 10.63
CA LYS A 347 -23.64 -2.69 11.52
C LYS A 347 -24.57 -1.77 12.30
N GLY A 348 -25.84 -1.73 11.94
CA GLY A 348 -26.85 -1.02 12.75
C GLY A 348 -26.74 -1.46 14.21
N ASP A 349 -27.13 -0.58 15.15
CA ASP A 349 -27.07 -0.81 16.59
C ASP A 349 -27.61 -2.21 16.92
N THR A 350 -26.70 -3.18 17.05
CA THR A 350 -27.00 -4.49 17.60
C THR A 350 -26.94 -4.30 19.09
N LYS A 351 -27.94 -3.59 19.63
CA LYS A 351 -28.31 -3.71 21.03
C LYS A 351 -28.68 -5.19 21.24
N LYS A 352 -27.71 -5.94 21.76
CA LYS A 352 -27.99 -7.17 22.48
C LYS A 352 -28.61 -6.82 23.83
#